data_AF-A0A4Q9FKD4-F1
#
_entry.id   AF-A0A4Q9FKD4-F1
#
_cell.length_a   1.000
_cell.length_b   1.000
_cell.length_c   1.000
_cell.angle_alpha   90.00
_cell.angle_beta   90.00
_cell.angle_gamma   90.00
#
_symmetry.space_group_name_H-M   'P 1'
#
loop_
_entity.id
_entity.type
_entity.pdbx_description
1 polymer ?
#
loop_
_entity_poly.entity_id
_entity_poly.type
_entity_poly.pdbx_seq_one_letter_code
_entity_poly.pdbx_strand_id
1 'polypeptide(L)'
;HEDFETIVQDVYLGTIPYMTPSGTFVINGAERVVVSQLHRSPGVFFGQSFHANGTKLYSARVIPFKGSWIEFATDINQVMYAYIDRKKKLPVTTLFRAIG
;
A
#
# COMPACT_ATOMS: atom_id res chain seq x y z
N HIS A 1 -34.84 -10.80 30.41
CA HIS A 1 -34.11 -10.67 29.14
C HIS A 1 -34.83 -9.56 28.43
N GLU A 2 -34.27 -8.34 28.40
CA GLU A 2 -34.86 -7.27 27.61
C GLU A 2 -34.45 -7.51 26.16
N ASP A 3 -35.44 -7.79 25.31
CA ASP A 3 -35.25 -7.96 23.89
C ASP A 3 -35.08 -6.58 23.26
N PHE A 4 -33.86 -6.27 22.78
CA PHE A 4 -33.61 -5.05 22.03
C PHE A 4 -34.11 -5.25 20.59
N GLU A 5 -35.16 -4.51 20.22
CA GLU A 5 -35.68 -4.49 18.86
C GLU A 5 -34.77 -3.64 17.95
N THR A 6 -34.34 -4.19 16.81
CA THR A 6 -33.42 -3.49 15.90
C THR A 6 -34.20 -2.50 15.03
N ILE A 7 -33.91 -1.20 15.16
CA ILE A 7 -34.52 -0.14 14.36
C ILE A 7 -33.63 0.14 13.14
N VAL A 8 -34.17 -0.01 11.94
CA VAL A 8 -33.51 0.35 10.68
C VAL A 8 -34.06 1.71 10.22
N GLN A 9 -33.17 2.65 9.93
CA GLN A 9 -33.53 3.99 9.47
C GLN A 9 -32.56 4.45 8.39
N ASP A 10 -33.08 5.22 7.42
CA ASP A 10 -32.25 5.91 6.44
C ASP A 10 -31.47 7.06 7.09
N VAL A 11 -30.15 7.02 6.92
CA VAL A 11 -29.23 8.04 7.43
C VAL A 11 -28.66 8.83 6.27
N TYR A 12 -28.71 10.16 6.38
CA TYR A 12 -28.07 11.05 5.42
C TYR A 12 -26.56 11.18 5.71
N LEU A 13 -25.72 10.88 4.72
CA LEU A 13 -24.24 10.90 4.82
C LEU A 13 -23.58 12.05 4.04
N GLY A 14 -24.37 13.01 3.55
CA GLY A 14 -23.89 14.10 2.69
C GLY A 14 -24.26 13.94 1.22
N THR A 15 -24.04 15.00 0.44
CA THR A 15 -24.22 14.99 -1.02
C THR A 15 -22.93 14.58 -1.72
N ILE A 16 -23.06 13.77 -2.78
CA ILE A 16 -21.95 13.41 -3.67
C ILE A 16 -22.09 14.22 -4.95
N PRO A 17 -21.04 14.93 -5.41
CA PRO A 17 -21.08 15.64 -6.69
C PRO A 17 -21.30 14.68 -7.86
N TYR A 18 -22.29 14.96 -8.70
CA TYR A 18 -22.55 14.20 -9.91
C TYR A 18 -21.70 14.70 -11.07
N MET A 19 -21.27 13.77 -11.93
CA MET A 19 -20.51 14.08 -13.14
C MET A 19 -21.43 14.66 -14.20
N THR A 20 -20.99 15.73 -14.87
CA THR A 20 -21.69 16.29 -16.04
C THR A 20 -21.50 15.39 -17.28
N PRO A 21 -22.31 15.54 -18.34
CA PRO A 21 -22.09 14.83 -19.60
C PRO A 21 -20.72 15.07 -20.24
N SER A 22 -20.06 16.18 -19.88
CA SER A 22 -18.71 16.55 -20.34
C SER A 22 -17.58 15.93 -19.50
N GLY A 23 -17.90 15.16 -18.45
CA GLY A 23 -16.90 14.57 -17.55
C GLY A 23 -16.34 15.52 -16.49
N THR A 24 -16.97 16.68 -16.28
CA THR A 24 -16.59 17.68 -15.26
C THR A 24 -17.44 17.53 -14.00
N PHE A 25 -17.02 18.20 -12.93
CA PHE A 25 -17.77 18.34 -11.67
C PHE A 25 -17.85 19.82 -11.29
N VAL A 26 -19.00 20.27 -10.76
CA VAL A 26 -19.15 21.63 -10.23
C VAL A 26 -18.84 21.64 -8.74
N ILE A 27 -17.73 22.28 -8.35
CA ILE A 27 -17.29 22.39 -6.96
C ILE A 27 -17.21 23.87 -6.59
N ASN A 28 -18.04 24.32 -5.65
CA ASN A 28 -18.14 25.72 -5.22
C ASN A 28 -18.38 26.71 -6.38
N GLY A 29 -19.22 26.33 -7.35
CA GLY A 29 -19.57 27.16 -8.50
C GLY A 29 -18.55 27.17 -9.65
N ALA A 30 -17.43 26.46 -9.51
CA ALA A 30 -16.43 26.31 -10.57
C ALA A 30 -16.38 24.89 -11.11
N GLU A 31 -16.18 24.73 -12.42
CA GLU A 31 -15.96 23.42 -13.03
C GLU A 31 -14.56 22.89 -12.70
N ARG A 32 -14.49 21.60 -12.36
CA ARG A 32 -13.28 20.86 -12.03
C ARG A 32 -13.25 19.54 -12.77
N VAL A 33 -12.07 19.05 -13.07
CA VAL A 33 -11.82 17.73 -13.66
C VAL A 33 -10.96 16.92 -12.71
N VAL A 34 -11.31 15.64 -12.52
CA VAL A 34 -10.47 14.68 -11.82
C VAL A 34 -9.59 13.99 -12.85
N VAL A 35 -8.28 14.06 -12.67
CA VAL A 35 -7.31 13.39 -13.54
C VAL A 35 -7.00 11.99 -13.03
N SER A 36 -6.89 11.02 -13.94
CA SER A 36 -6.47 9.66 -13.60
C SER A 36 -5.04 9.66 -13.07
N GLN A 37 -4.84 9.06 -11.90
CA GLN A 37 -3.52 8.88 -11.31
C GLN A 37 -2.85 7.62 -11.87
N LEU A 38 -1.56 7.75 -12.22
CA LEU A 38 -0.70 6.59 -12.48
C LEU A 38 0.12 6.28 -11.22
N HIS A 39 -0.14 5.12 -10.61
CA HIS A 39 0.60 4.60 -9.46
C HIS A 39 0.96 3.12 -9.67
N ARG A 40 1.96 2.63 -8.94
CA ARG A 40 2.31 1.21 -8.96
C ARG A 40 1.16 0.36 -8.43
N SER A 41 0.85 -0.73 -9.11
CA SER A 41 -0.12 -1.71 -8.62
C SER A 41 0.39 -2.38 -7.33
N PRO A 42 -0.52 -2.81 -6.46
CA PRO A 42 -0.19 -3.77 -5.41
C PRO A 42 0.38 -5.05 -6.02
N GLY A 43 1.30 -5.71 -5.30
CA GLY A 43 1.92 -6.94 -5.77
C GLY A 43 3.33 -7.15 -5.24
N VAL A 44 4.01 -8.13 -5.83
CA VAL A 44 5.40 -8.48 -5.50
C VAL A 44 6.30 -8.03 -6.64
N PHE A 45 7.30 -7.22 -6.31
CA PHE A 45 8.26 -6.66 -7.26
C PHE A 45 9.67 -7.16 -6.93
N PHE A 46 10.37 -7.65 -7.94
CA PHE A 46 11.76 -8.08 -7.81
C PHE A 46 12.69 -7.04 -8.43
N GLY A 47 13.84 -6.83 -7.81
CA GLY A 47 14.85 -5.87 -8.28
C GLY A 47 16.25 -6.42 -8.08
N GLN A 48 17.16 -6.00 -8.95
CA GLN A 48 18.58 -6.29 -8.86
C GLN A 48 19.38 -4.99 -8.89
N SER A 49 20.38 -4.88 -8.02
CA SER A 49 21.35 -3.79 -8.03
C SER A 49 22.77 -4.34 -7.86
N PHE A 50 23.77 -3.49 -8.04
CA PHE A 50 25.17 -3.85 -7.80
C PHE A 50 25.71 -3.00 -6.66
N HIS A 51 26.37 -3.65 -5.71
CA HIS A 51 27.18 -2.95 -4.72
C HIS A 51 28.47 -2.42 -5.36
N ALA A 52 29.11 -1.43 -4.75
CA ALA A 52 30.33 -0.80 -5.27
C ALA A 52 31.51 -1.78 -5.47
N ASN A 53 31.51 -2.91 -4.76
CA ASN A 53 32.49 -3.99 -4.91
C ASN A 53 32.13 -4.99 -6.04
N GLY A 54 31.08 -4.72 -6.82
CA GLY A 54 30.60 -5.58 -7.91
C GLY A 54 29.64 -6.70 -7.48
N THR A 55 29.35 -6.86 -6.18
CA THR A 55 28.40 -7.89 -5.72
C THR A 55 26.99 -7.59 -6.21
N LYS A 56 26.32 -8.56 -6.85
CA LYS A 56 24.90 -8.48 -7.19
C LYS A 56 24.06 -8.57 -5.92
N LEU A 57 23.16 -7.60 -5.73
CA LEU A 57 22.19 -7.58 -4.65
C LEU A 57 20.79 -7.79 -5.23
N TYR A 58 20.01 -8.65 -4.61
CA TYR A 58 18.64 -8.94 -4.98
C TYR A 58 17.69 -8.36 -3.94
N SER A 59 16.53 -7.91 -4.42
CA SER A 59 15.47 -7.39 -3.57
C SER A 59 14.10 -7.90 -4.02
N ALA A 60 13.20 -8.09 -3.05
CA ALA A 60 11.80 -8.36 -3.29
C ALA A 60 10.97 -7.39 -2.43
N ARG A 61 10.01 -6.70 -3.03
CA ARG A 61 9.12 -5.76 -2.33
C ARG A 61 7.68 -6.23 -2.47
N VAL A 62 7.03 -6.43 -1.33
CA VAL A 62 5.60 -6.71 -1.22
C VAL A 62 4.88 -5.39 -0.96
N ILE A 63 4.14 -4.91 -1.96
CA ILE A 63 3.35 -3.68 -1.89
C ILE A 63 1.88 -4.05 -1.68
N PRO A 64 1.30 -3.81 -0.49
CA PRO A 64 -0.11 -4.04 -0.28
C PRO A 64 -0.96 -2.92 -0.88
N PHE A 65 -2.26 -3.17 -1.08
CA PHE A 65 -3.23 -2.11 -1.43
C PHE A 65 -3.43 -1.12 -0.28
N LYS A 66 -3.48 -1.64 0.96
CA LYS A 66 -3.51 -0.88 2.21
C LYS A 66 -2.66 -1.62 3.25
N GLY A 67 -1.87 -0.88 4.02
CA GLY A 67 -1.07 -1.45 5.12
C GLY A 67 0.44 -1.30 4.92
N SER A 68 1.20 -1.97 5.81
CA SER A 68 2.65 -1.88 5.87
C SER A 68 3.36 -2.59 4.72
N TRP A 69 4.45 -1.99 4.26
CA TRP A 69 5.27 -2.54 3.18
C TRP A 69 6.31 -3.49 3.76
N ILE A 70 6.53 -4.61 3.06
CA ILE A 70 7.58 -5.56 3.43
C ILE A 70 8.59 -5.61 2.29
N GLU A 71 9.86 -5.40 2.61
CA GLU A 71 10.96 -5.52 1.66
C GLU A 71 11.95 -6.57 2.14
N PHE A 72 12.43 -7.39 1.22
CA PHE A 72 13.52 -8.33 1.42
C PHE A 72 14.70 -7.89 0.58
N ALA A 73 15.91 -7.92 1.13
CA ALA A 73 17.11 -7.61 0.38
C ALA A 73 18.30 -8.46 0.84
N THR A 74 19.14 -8.87 -0.10
CA THR A 74 20.43 -9.49 0.18
C THR A 74 21.50 -8.41 0.38
N ASP A 75 22.51 -8.70 1.20
CA ASP A 75 23.70 -7.87 1.34
C ASP A 75 24.94 -8.48 0.67
N ILE A 76 26.08 -7.80 0.80
CA ILE A 76 27.37 -8.25 0.24
C ILE A 76 27.90 -9.55 0.86
N ASN A 77 27.41 -9.91 2.05
CA ASN A 77 27.80 -11.11 2.78
C ASN A 77 26.84 -12.27 2.51
N GLN A 78 25.99 -12.16 1.48
CA GLN A 78 24.97 -13.15 1.13
C GLN A 78 23.92 -13.36 2.25
N VAL A 79 23.71 -12.37 3.12
CA VAL A 79 22.69 -12.43 4.18
C VAL A 79 21.42 -11.73 3.71
N MET A 80 20.28 -12.38 3.92
CA MET A 80 18.96 -11.80 3.62
C MET A 80 18.35 -11.09 4.84
N TYR A 81 17.83 -9.90 4.59
CA TYR A 81 17.17 -9.08 5.59
C TYR A 81 15.75 -8.74 5.18
N ALA A 82 14.90 -8.55 6.18
CA ALA A 82 13.57 -7.99 6.06
C ALA A 82 13.55 -6.54 6.55
N TYR A 83 12.74 -5.72 5.90
CA TYR A 83 12.44 -4.34 6.25
C TYR A 83 10.92 -4.18 6.30
N ILE A 84 10.43 -3.63 7.40
CA ILE A 84 9.02 -3.26 7.55
C ILE A 84 8.94 -1.74 7.45
N ASP A 85 8.12 -1.24 6.52
CA ASP A 85 7.93 0.19 6.24
C ASP A 85 9.24 0.95 5.97
N ARG A 86 10.24 0.28 5.39
CA ARG A 86 11.59 0.81 5.15
C ARG A 86 12.30 1.33 6.41
N LYS A 87 11.87 0.88 7.59
CA LYS A 87 12.47 1.25 8.88
C LYS A 87 13.64 0.32 9.21
N LYS A 88 13.53 -0.42 10.31
CA LYS A 88 14.63 -1.21 10.87
C LYS A 88 14.93 -2.43 10.00
N LYS A 89 16.20 -2.59 9.64
CA LYS A 89 16.76 -3.80 9.03
C LYS A 89 16.80 -4.90 10.07
N LEU A 90 16.19 -6.04 9.78
CA LEU A 90 16.20 -7.23 10.64
C LEU A 90 16.63 -8.45 9.81
N PRO A 91 17.39 -9.40 10.37
CA PRO A 91 17.63 -10.67 9.69
C PRO A 91 16.30 -11.33 9.35
N VAL A 92 16.18 -11.91 8.15
CA VAL A 92 14.92 -12.55 7.71
C VAL A 92 14.48 -13.67 8.67
N THR A 93 15.44 -14.31 9.33
CA THR A 93 15.23 -15.35 10.34
C THR A 93 14.47 -14.84 11.56
N THR A 94 14.64 -13.56 11.95
CA THR A 94 13.86 -12.95 13.04
C THR A 94 12.38 -12.88 12.67
N LEU A 95 12.08 -12.52 11.42
CA LEU A 95 10.70 -12.51 10.93
C LEU A 95 10.11 -13.91 10.91
N PHE A 96 10.84 -14.90 10.39
CA PHE A 96 10.36 -16.28 10.35
C PHE A 96 10.14 -16.87 11.74
N ARG A 97 11.04 -16.61 12.70
CA ARG A 97 10.85 -17.02 14.09
C ARG A 97 9.61 -16.37 14.73
N ALA A 98 9.24 -15.16 14.33
CA ALA A 98 8.04 -14.50 14.83
C ALA A 98 6.75 -15.06 14.23
N ILE A 99 6.81 -15.64 13.02
CA ILE A 99 5.66 -16.27 12.34
C ILE A 99 5.37 -17.66 12.91
N GLY A 100 6.39 -18.39 13.36
CA GLY A 100 6.27 -19.74 13.91
C GLY A 100 7.02 -20.75 13.07
#